data_AF-A0A949LT00-F1
#
_entry.id   AF-A0A949LT00-F1
#
_cell.length_a   1.000
_cell.length_b   1.000
_cell.length_c   1.000
_cell.angle_alpha   90.00
_cell.angle_beta   90.00
_cell.angle_gamma   90.00
#
_symmetry.space_group_name_H-M   'P 1'
#
loop_
_entity.id
_entity.type
_entity.pdbx_description
1 polymer ?
#
loop_
_entity_poly.entity_id
_entity_poly.type
_entity_poly.pdbx_seq_one_letter_code
_entity_poly.pdbx_strand_id
1 'polypeptide(L)' 'MQLHLSSWPEIKAYLTSSKGVLIPIGSTEQHGPNGLLGTDALCPEIIARRV' A
#
# COMPACT_ATOMS: atom_id res chain seq x y z
N MET A 1 0.41 -10.45 -0.44
CA MET A 1 1.88 -10.33 -0.25
C MET A 1 2.21 -8.85 -0.05
N GLN A 2 3.00 -8.48 0.98
CA GLN A 2 3.45 -7.10 1.17
C GLN A 2 4.94 -7.00 0.84
N LEU A 3 5.30 -6.15 -0.14
CA LEU A 3 6.65 -6.07 -0.68
C LEU A 3 7.72 -5.82 0.40
N HIS A 4 7.45 -4.94 1.37
CA HIS A 4 8.41 -4.59 2.43
C HIS A 4 8.62 -5.70 3.48
N LEU A 5 7.82 -6.76 3.45
CA LEU A 5 7.96 -7.95 4.29
C LEU A 5 8.47 -9.16 3.48
N SER A 6 8.82 -8.97 2.21
CA SER A 6 9.24 -10.05 1.31
C SER A 6 10.71 -9.92 0.93
N SER A 7 11.35 -11.07 0.79
CA SER A 7 12.70 -11.21 0.29
C SER A 7 12.74 -11.15 -1.25
N TRP A 8 13.89 -10.77 -1.81
CA TRP A 8 14.04 -10.67 -3.26
C TRP A 8 13.80 -11.98 -4.03
N PRO A 9 14.10 -13.20 -3.50
CA PRO A 9 13.77 -14.44 -4.20
C PRO A 9 12.25 -14.70 -4.29
N GLU A 10 11.49 -14.34 -3.24
CA GLU A 10 10.03 -14.45 -3.25
C GLU A 10 9.40 -13.52 -4.30
N ILE A 11 9.93 -12.30 -4.43
CA ILE A 11 9.51 -11.37 -5.50
C ILE A 11 9.87 -11.92 -6.88
N LYS A 12 11.05 -12.52 -7.04
CA LYS A 12 11.43 -13.19 -8.29
C LYS A 12 10.43 -14.31 -8.64
N ALA A 13 10.01 -15.12 -7.67
CA ALA A 13 9.03 -16.17 -7.87
C ALA A 13 7.65 -15.60 -8.25
N TYR A 14 7.15 -14.57 -7.54
CA TYR A 14 5.90 -13.88 -7.87
C TYR A 14 5.90 -13.35 -9.32
N LEU A 15 7.02 -12.77 -9.76
CA LEU A 15 7.15 -12.22 -11.11
C LEU A 15 7.09 -13.26 -12.22
N THR A 16 7.13 -14.56 -11.92
CA THR A 16 6.91 -15.63 -12.91
C THR A 16 5.43 -15.81 -13.27
N SER A 17 4.51 -15.48 -12.36
CA SER A 17 3.06 -15.65 -12.55
C SER A 17 2.31 -14.34 -12.75
N SER A 18 2.80 -13.22 -12.23
CA SER A 18 2.15 -11.90 -12.34
C SER A 18 3.17 -10.77 -12.50
N LYS A 19 2.78 -9.71 -13.21
CA LYS A 19 3.53 -8.44 -13.28
C LYS A 19 2.84 -7.30 -12.52
N GLY A 20 1.69 -7.58 -11.91
CA GLY A 20 0.91 -6.56 -11.19
C GLY A 20 1.60 -6.14 -9.89
N VAL A 21 1.50 -4.85 -9.57
CA VAL A 21 1.88 -4.29 -8.26
C VAL A 21 0.85 -3.24 -7.88
N LEU A 22 0.45 -3.25 -6.61
CA LEU A 22 -0.43 -2.23 -6.05
C LEU A 22 0.41 -1.32 -5.15
N ILE A 23 0.41 -0.03 -5.45
CA ILE A 23 1.11 0.99 -4.66
C ILE A 23 0.04 1.91 -4.08
N PRO A 24 -0.32 1.78 -2.78
CA PRO A 24 -1.18 2.75 -2.14
C PRO A 24 -0.44 4.10 -2.08
N ILE A 25 -1.11 5.15 -2.55
CA ILE A 25 -0.59 6.51 -2.59
C ILE A 25 -1.57 7.46 -1.91
N GLY A 26 -1.05 8.44 -1.21
CA GLY A 26 -1.82 9.39 -0.44
C GLY A 26 -1.09 10.71 -0.21
N SER A 27 -1.59 11.47 0.75
CA SER A 27 -1.10 12.79 1.15
C SER A 27 -0.91 12.88 2.67
N THR A 28 -0.29 13.98 3.12
CA THR A 28 -0.30 14.43 4.51
C THR A 28 -0.91 15.82 4.53
N GLU A 29 -2.20 15.91 4.83
CA GLU A 29 -2.99 17.14 4.68
C GLU A 29 -4.08 17.30 5.73
N GLN A 30 -4.60 18.51 5.87
CA GLN A 30 -5.58 18.85 6.90
C GLN A 30 -6.98 18.30 6.53
N HIS A 31 -7.61 17.52 7.41
CA HIS A 31 -8.92 16.89 7.19
C HIS A 31 -10.02 17.38 8.16
N GLY A 32 -9.90 18.61 8.64
CA GLY A 32 -10.84 19.23 9.58
C GLY A 32 -10.47 18.96 11.04
N PRO A 33 -11.22 19.53 12.00
CA PRO A 33 -10.88 19.49 13.42
C PRO A 33 -10.74 18.08 14.00
N ASN A 34 -11.42 17.10 13.40
CA ASN A 34 -11.46 15.71 13.87
C ASN A 34 -10.78 14.74 12.91
N GLY A 35 -10.29 15.21 11.76
CA GLY A 35 -9.70 14.38 10.71
C GLY A 35 -8.24 14.06 10.99
N LEU A 36 -7.81 12.85 10.63
CA LEU A 36 -6.40 12.47 10.70
C LEU A 36 -5.63 13.15 9.55
N LEU A 37 -4.45 13.69 9.84
CA LEU A 37 -3.58 14.28 8.80
C LEU A 37 -3.19 13.30 7.70
N GLY A 38 -3.11 12.01 8.04
CA GLY A 38 -2.75 10.94 7.11
C GLY A 38 -3.96 10.22 6.52
N THR A 39 -5.16 10.81 6.52
CA THR A 39 -6.38 10.13 6.00
C THR A 39 -6.12 9.57 4.61
N ASP A 40 -5.54 10.38 3.73
CA ASP A 40 -5.24 10.00 2.36
C ASP A 40 -4.13 8.95 2.22
N ALA A 41 -3.23 8.81 3.20
CA ALA A 41 -2.26 7.71 3.22
C ALA A 41 -2.87 6.42 3.79
N LEU A 42 -3.60 6.55 4.89
CA LEU A 42 -4.17 5.43 5.65
C LEU A 42 -5.27 4.72 4.86
N CYS A 43 -6.22 5.45 4.28
CA CYS A 43 -7.34 4.85 3.55
C CYS A 43 -6.89 3.90 2.42
N PRO A 44 -6.09 4.34 1.43
CA PRO A 44 -5.64 3.46 0.36
C PRO A 44 -4.70 2.35 0.86
N GLU A 45 -3.86 2.59 1.88
CA GLU A 45 -3.04 1.51 2.46
C GLU A 45 -3.91 0.41 3.08
N ILE A 46 -4.93 0.79 3.84
CA ILE A 46 -5.86 -0.11 4.52
C ILE A 46 -6.74 -0.87 3.50
N ILE A 47 -7.14 -0.21 2.40
CA ILE A 47 -7.88 -0.85 1.31
C ILE A 47 -6.97 -1.81 0.54
N ALA A 48 -5.75 -1.40 0.19
CA ALA A 48 -4.77 -2.21 -0.54
C ALA A 48 -4.39 -3.52 0.18
N ARG A 49 -4.51 -3.56 1.52
CA ARG A 49 -4.30 -4.77 2.31
C ARG A 49 -5.42 -5.82 2.19
N ARG A 50 -6.60 -5.44 1.68
CA ARG A 50 -7.81 -6.29 1.60
C ARG A 50 -8.17 -6.74 0.19
N VAL A 51 -7.39 -6.34 -0.81
CA VAL A 51 -7.52 -6.74 -2.21
C VAL A 51 -6.36 -7.66 -2.60
#